data_AF-A0A7S3C4X3-F1
#
_entry.id   AF-A0A7S3C4X3-F1
#
_cell.length_a   1.000
_cell.length_b   1.000
_cell.length_c   1.000
_cell.angle_alpha   90.00
_cell.angle_beta   90.00
_cell.angle_gamma   90.00
#
_symmetry.space_group_name_H-M   'P 1'
#
loop_
_entity.id
_entity.type
_entity.pdbx_description
1 polymer ?
#
loop_
_entity_poly.entity_id
_entity_poly.type
_entity_poly.pdbx_seq_one_letter_code
_entity_poly.pdbx_strand_id
1 'polypeptide(L)'
;DADIGSQLSVECRHKGLTIPPCLDSWVDLKCQYKRHYRMEPRGGLQACVERLGLSFIGRAHNGLVDSQNTAAVVLHMARGLGHYGPAFVFRRPTRSLDTNGFAYGSRASREAWAKRRAADCSLQEQGKPDAAASPTGGTGNGTSIGVGPGTETGIGPDGDKRQRR
;
A
#
# COMPACT_ATOMS: atom_id res chain seq x y z
N ASP A 1 11.47 -2.80 4.14
CA ASP A 1 10.26 -3.17 4.91
C ASP A 1 10.41 -3.07 6.41
N ALA A 2 11.49 -3.58 7.03
CA ALA A 2 11.64 -3.51 8.48
C ALA A 2 11.60 -2.06 9.03
N ASP A 3 12.36 -1.14 8.43
CA ASP A 3 12.55 0.22 8.99
C ASP A 3 11.23 1.01 9.02
N ILE A 4 10.61 1.21 7.86
CA ILE A 4 9.39 2.02 7.73
C ILE A 4 8.13 1.20 8.02
N GLY A 5 8.06 -0.03 7.51
CA GLY A 5 6.87 -0.88 7.62
C GLY A 5 6.67 -1.51 9.01
N SER A 6 7.65 -1.40 9.91
CA SER A 6 7.51 -1.89 11.29
C SER A 6 8.07 -0.93 12.34
N GLN A 7 9.36 -0.61 12.30
CA GLN A 7 10.03 0.12 13.39
C GLN A 7 9.51 1.55 13.53
N LEU A 8 9.31 2.26 12.41
CA LEU A 8 8.77 3.60 12.41
C LEU A 8 7.37 3.67 13.06
N SER A 9 6.47 2.77 12.68
CA SER A 9 5.11 2.72 13.22
C SER A 9 5.11 2.47 14.74
N VAL A 10 5.95 1.54 15.19
CA VAL A 10 6.11 1.25 16.63
C VAL A 10 6.66 2.46 17.38
N GLU A 11 7.69 3.11 16.85
CA GLU A 11 8.36 4.24 17.47
C GLU A 11 7.46 5.48 17.54
N CYS A 12 6.76 5.79 16.44
CA CYS A 12 5.76 6.85 16.40
C CYS A 12 4.67 6.62 17.45
N ARG A 13 4.14 5.40 17.53
CA ARG A 13 3.14 5.05 18.56
C ARG A 13 3.69 5.19 19.98
N HIS A 14 4.92 4.75 20.22
CA HIS A 14 5.56 4.87 21.53
C HIS A 14 5.75 6.34 21.95
N LYS A 15 6.04 7.21 20.99
CA LYS A 15 6.25 8.65 21.21
C LYS A 15 4.98 9.50 21.08
N GLY A 16 3.83 8.89 20.79
CA GLY A 16 2.58 9.62 20.53
C GLY A 16 2.63 10.52 19.29
N LEU A 17 3.51 10.21 18.33
CA LEU A 17 3.68 10.95 17.09
C LEU A 17 2.84 10.33 15.97
N THR A 18 2.30 11.18 15.11
CA THR A 18 1.73 10.74 13.84
C THR A 18 2.84 10.42 12.85
N ILE A 19 2.65 9.40 12.00
CA ILE A 19 3.62 9.09 10.95
C ILE A 19 3.59 10.24 9.92
N PRO A 20 4.74 10.86 9.61
CA PRO A 20 4.79 11.91 8.60
C PRO A 20 4.38 11.39 7.21
N PRO A 21 3.61 12.15 6.41
CA PRO A 21 3.23 11.73 5.05
C PRO A 21 4.42 11.44 4.14
N CYS A 22 5.56 12.10 4.34
CA CYS A 22 6.78 11.82 3.57
C CYS A 22 7.40 10.43 3.83
N LEU A 23 6.95 9.73 4.88
CA LEU A 23 7.40 8.40 5.27
C LEU A 23 6.29 7.35 5.18
N ASP A 24 5.17 7.67 4.52
CA ASP A 24 4.05 6.74 4.34
C ASP A 24 4.25 5.76 3.19
N SER A 25 5.25 5.99 2.33
CA SER A 25 5.52 5.22 1.12
C SER A 25 7.01 5.15 0.82
N TRP A 26 7.48 3.99 0.37
CA TRP A 26 8.91 3.75 0.16
C TRP A 26 9.20 2.71 -0.92
N VAL A 27 10.48 2.67 -1.32
CA VAL A 27 11.03 1.63 -2.18
C VAL A 27 11.73 0.58 -1.31
N ASP A 28 11.22 -0.65 -1.36
CA ASP A 28 11.85 -1.83 -0.81
C ASP A 28 12.96 -2.27 -1.77
N LEU A 29 14.19 -1.88 -1.44
CA LEU A 29 15.34 -2.18 -2.30
C LEU A 29 15.56 -3.68 -2.47
N LYS A 30 15.21 -4.52 -1.50
CA LYS A 30 15.38 -5.98 -1.62
C LYS A 30 14.53 -6.54 -2.75
N CYS A 31 13.29 -6.07 -2.89
CA CYS A 31 12.41 -6.51 -3.97
C CYS A 31 12.90 -6.01 -5.34
N GLN A 32 13.42 -4.78 -5.40
CA GLN A 32 13.94 -4.22 -6.65
C GLN A 32 15.27 -4.85 -7.07
N TYR A 33 16.15 -5.12 -6.10
CA TYR A 33 17.38 -5.87 -6.30
C TYR A 33 17.08 -7.22 -6.94
N LYS A 34 16.15 -7.99 -6.36
CA LYS A 34 15.75 -9.29 -6.90
C LYS A 34 15.17 -9.17 -8.30
N ARG A 35 14.34 -8.17 -8.55
CA ARG A 35 13.73 -7.96 -9.87
C ARG A 35 14.76 -7.59 -10.94
N HIS A 36 15.70 -6.71 -10.60
CA HIS A 36 16.67 -6.19 -11.56
C HIS A 36 17.78 -7.20 -11.85
N TYR A 37 18.41 -7.75 -10.80
CA TYR A 37 19.53 -8.68 -10.95
C TYR A 37 19.09 -10.14 -11.13
N ARG A 38 17.80 -10.46 -10.95
CA ARG A 38 17.26 -11.84 -10.92
C ARG A 38 17.95 -12.73 -9.88
N MET A 39 18.40 -12.12 -8.78
CA MET A 39 19.15 -12.78 -7.71
C MET A 39 18.45 -12.63 -6.37
N GLU A 40 18.48 -13.68 -5.56
CA GLU A 40 17.96 -13.59 -4.19
C GLU A 40 18.93 -12.80 -3.28
N PRO A 41 18.44 -11.80 -2.53
CA PRO A 41 19.24 -11.02 -1.58
C PRO A 41 19.50 -11.84 -0.30
N ARG A 42 20.38 -12.85 -0.41
CA ARG A 42 20.78 -13.77 0.67
C ARG A 42 22.10 -13.34 1.29
N GLY A 43 22.26 -13.56 2.60
CA GLY A 43 23.52 -13.31 3.31
C GLY A 43 23.72 -11.87 3.81
N GLY A 44 22.65 -11.06 3.83
CA GLY A 44 22.71 -9.68 4.31
C GLY A 44 23.18 -8.68 3.26
N LEU A 45 23.33 -7.41 3.68
CA LEU A 45 23.69 -6.30 2.79
C LEU A 45 25.09 -6.49 2.20
N GLN A 46 26.07 -6.86 3.02
CA GLN A 46 27.45 -7.08 2.59
C GLN A 46 27.55 -8.09 1.45
N ALA A 47 26.94 -9.27 1.61
CA ALA A 47 26.93 -10.27 0.55
C ALA A 47 26.25 -9.79 -0.74
N CYS A 48 25.23 -8.93 -0.64
CA CYS A 48 24.59 -8.35 -1.82
C CYS A 48 25.50 -7.35 -2.54
N VAL A 49 26.22 -6.50 -1.78
CA VAL A 49 27.18 -5.54 -2.31
C VAL A 49 28.33 -6.26 -3.02
N GLU A 50 28.93 -7.26 -2.37
CA GLU A 50 30.06 -8.03 -2.89
C GLU A 50 29.69 -8.82 -4.16
N ARG A 51 28.45 -9.31 -4.27
CA ARG A 51 27.96 -9.98 -5.49
C ARG A 51 27.85 -9.07 -6.70
N LEU A 52 27.73 -7.77 -6.50
CA LEU A 52 27.76 -6.79 -7.59
C LEU A 52 29.20 -6.41 -7.98
N GLY A 53 30.22 -7.01 -7.35
CA GLY A 53 31.61 -6.64 -7.55
C GLY A 53 31.99 -5.34 -6.84
N LEU A 54 31.15 -4.86 -5.92
CA LEU A 54 31.44 -3.69 -5.09
C LEU A 54 32.11 -4.10 -3.78
N SER A 55 32.96 -3.25 -3.23
CA SER A 55 33.55 -3.46 -1.90
C SER A 55 32.63 -2.90 -0.82
N PHE A 56 32.33 -3.70 0.19
CA PHE A 56 31.60 -3.22 1.37
C PHE A 56 32.50 -2.32 2.20
N ILE A 57 32.05 -1.09 2.46
CA ILE A 57 32.82 -0.10 3.22
C ILE A 57 32.40 -0.18 4.68
N GLY A 58 33.37 -0.22 5.61
CA GLY A 58 33.11 -0.13 7.04
C GLY A 58 32.58 -1.40 7.70
N ARG A 59 31.98 -1.24 8.89
CA ARG A 59 31.44 -2.36 9.71
C ARG A 59 29.94 -2.48 9.52
N ALA A 60 29.48 -3.71 9.23
CA ALA A 60 28.06 -4.05 9.17
C ALA A 60 27.34 -3.75 10.49
N HIS A 61 26.03 -3.48 10.41
CA HIS A 61 25.16 -3.14 11.56
C HIS A 61 25.43 -1.76 12.16
N ASN A 62 26.08 -0.87 11.42
CA ASN A 62 26.09 0.56 11.71
C ASN A 62 25.16 1.24 10.69
N GLY A 63 24.11 1.93 11.18
CA GLY A 63 23.07 2.50 10.31
C GLY A 63 23.60 3.47 9.25
N LEU A 64 24.65 4.26 9.56
CA LEU A 64 25.28 5.15 8.59
C LEU A 64 26.02 4.35 7.51
N VAL A 65 26.80 3.36 7.93
CA VAL A 65 27.56 2.48 7.02
C VAL A 65 26.61 1.69 6.13
N ASP A 66 25.54 1.13 6.69
CA ASP A 66 24.54 0.38 5.95
C ASP A 66 23.82 1.29 4.94
N SER A 67 23.56 2.56 5.30
CA SER A 67 22.99 3.55 4.39
C SER A 67 23.91 3.88 3.22
N GLN A 68 25.21 4.06 3.47
CA GLN A 68 26.20 4.33 2.42
C GLN A 68 26.33 3.16 1.43
N ASN A 69 26.45 1.94 1.94
CA ASN A 69 26.52 0.74 1.10
C ASN A 69 25.21 0.50 0.34
N THR A 70 24.07 0.77 0.96
CA THR A 70 22.76 0.73 0.29
C THR A 70 22.70 1.74 -0.86
N ALA A 71 23.19 2.97 -0.65
CA ALA A 71 23.26 4.00 -1.69
C ALA A 71 24.18 3.58 -2.86
N ALA A 72 25.29 2.90 -2.57
CA ALA A 72 26.17 2.35 -3.60
C ALA A 72 25.44 1.32 -4.49
N VAL A 73 24.64 0.43 -3.90
CA VAL A 73 23.80 -0.52 -4.65
C VAL A 73 22.78 0.21 -5.53
N VAL A 74 22.09 1.22 -4.98
CA VAL A 74 21.12 2.02 -5.73
C VAL A 74 21.77 2.74 -6.90
N LEU A 75 22.96 3.32 -6.69
CA LEU A 75 23.71 4.00 -7.73
C LEU A 75 24.18 3.03 -8.82
N HIS A 76 24.62 1.82 -8.44
CA HIS A 76 24.96 0.77 -9.39
C HIS A 76 23.76 0.39 -10.28
N MET A 77 22.58 0.22 -9.67
CA MET A 77 21.33 -0.03 -10.41
C MET A 77 20.98 1.13 -11.35
N ALA A 78 21.04 2.36 -10.86
CA ALA A 78 20.65 3.55 -11.62
C ALA A 78 21.59 3.85 -12.80
N ARG A 79 22.88 3.52 -12.69
CA ARG A 79 23.84 3.67 -13.77
C ARG A 79 23.74 2.55 -14.81
N GLY A 80 23.18 1.39 -14.45
CA GLY A 80 23.12 0.23 -15.35
C GLY A 80 24.51 -0.32 -15.66
N LEU A 81 25.37 -0.42 -14.65
CA LEU A 81 26.75 -0.88 -14.83
C LEU A 81 26.80 -2.41 -14.93
N GLY A 82 27.69 -2.89 -15.80
CA GLY A 82 27.99 -4.31 -15.98
C GLY A 82 27.00 -5.04 -16.89
N HIS A 83 26.85 -6.35 -16.68
CA HIS A 83 26.10 -7.25 -17.56
C HIS A 83 24.63 -7.44 -17.15
N TYR A 84 24.14 -6.66 -16.18
CA TYR A 84 22.82 -6.87 -15.57
C TYR A 84 21.65 -6.18 -16.31
N GLY A 85 21.95 -5.57 -17.45
CA GLY A 85 20.96 -4.91 -18.31
C GLY A 85 21.00 -3.38 -18.19
N PRO A 86 19.96 -2.69 -18.71
CA PRO A 86 19.94 -1.23 -18.75
C PRO A 86 19.78 -0.63 -17.35
N ALA A 87 20.07 0.67 -17.25
CA ALA A 87 19.85 1.50 -16.06
C ALA A 87 18.44 1.29 -15.48
N PHE A 88 18.38 0.99 -14.18
CA PHE A 88 17.13 0.83 -13.46
C PHE A 88 16.53 2.19 -13.09
N VAL A 89 15.26 2.40 -13.42
CA VAL A 89 14.54 3.64 -13.09
C VAL A 89 13.51 3.38 -11.99
N PHE A 90 13.72 4.01 -10.84
CA PHE A 90 12.79 3.96 -9.70
C PHE A 90 11.59 4.88 -9.95
N ARG A 91 10.53 4.36 -10.58
CA ARG A 91 9.35 5.17 -10.96
C ARG A 91 8.27 5.24 -9.88
N ARG A 92 8.16 4.23 -9.02
CA ARG A 92 7.05 4.09 -8.08
C ARG A 92 7.53 3.54 -6.73
N PRO A 93 6.90 3.95 -5.62
CA PRO A 93 7.06 3.25 -4.37
C PRO A 93 6.56 1.81 -4.53
N THR A 94 7.16 0.90 -3.78
CA THR A 94 6.81 -0.53 -3.79
C THR A 94 5.92 -0.92 -2.62
N ARG A 95 5.86 -0.04 -1.62
CA ARG A 95 5.19 -0.25 -0.34
C ARG A 95 4.64 1.07 0.15
N SER A 96 3.62 0.97 0.98
CA SER A 96 3.03 2.09 1.68
C SER A 96 2.34 1.64 2.96
N LEU A 97 2.05 2.58 3.84
CA LEU A 97 1.23 2.43 5.02
C LEU A 97 -0.20 2.87 4.73
N ASP A 98 -1.16 2.22 5.37
CA ASP A 98 -2.55 2.66 5.38
C ASP A 98 -2.75 3.84 6.35
N THR A 99 -3.99 4.35 6.39
CA THR A 99 -4.38 5.47 7.27
C THR A 99 -4.16 5.20 8.76
N ASN A 100 -4.00 3.94 9.16
CA ASN A 100 -3.75 3.54 10.55
C ASN A 100 -2.26 3.26 10.82
N GLY A 101 -1.38 3.53 9.84
CA GLY A 101 0.06 3.30 9.97
C GLY A 101 0.48 1.84 9.86
N PHE A 102 -0.38 0.95 9.32
CA PHE A 102 -0.03 -0.44 9.03
C PHE A 102 0.38 -0.60 7.58
N ALA A 103 1.39 -1.43 7.29
CA ALA A 103 1.74 -1.74 5.91
C ALA A 103 0.53 -2.31 5.14
N TYR A 104 0.26 -1.79 3.93
CA TYR A 104 -0.86 -2.24 3.11
C TYR A 104 -0.82 -3.75 2.86
N GLY A 105 -1.97 -4.41 2.97
CA GLY A 105 -2.11 -5.85 2.79
C GLY A 105 -1.59 -6.70 3.95
N SER A 106 -1.00 -6.09 4.98
CA SER A 106 -0.66 -6.79 6.23
C SER A 106 -1.91 -7.33 6.92
N ARG A 107 -1.73 -8.31 7.82
CA ARG A 107 -2.84 -8.84 8.64
C ARG A 107 -3.50 -7.71 9.45
N ALA A 108 -2.70 -6.89 10.13
CA ALA A 108 -3.18 -5.77 10.94
C ALA A 108 -3.99 -4.76 10.11
N SER A 109 -3.49 -4.40 8.91
CA SER A 109 -4.22 -3.52 7.99
C SER A 109 -5.58 -4.12 7.60
N ARG A 110 -5.62 -5.40 7.20
CA ARG A 110 -6.86 -6.09 6.81
C ARG A 110 -7.87 -6.15 7.95
N GLU A 111 -7.41 -6.43 9.17
CA GLU A 111 -8.26 -6.48 10.37
C GLU A 111 -8.82 -5.09 10.71
N ALA A 112 -8.01 -4.04 10.62
CA ALA A 112 -8.47 -2.66 10.84
C ALA A 112 -9.54 -2.24 9.82
N TRP A 113 -9.33 -2.56 8.55
CA TRP A 113 -10.33 -2.32 7.49
C TRP A 113 -11.62 -3.12 7.67
N ALA A 114 -11.54 -4.35 8.19
CA ALA A 114 -12.72 -5.14 8.51
C ALA A 114 -13.51 -4.52 9.67
N LYS A 115 -12.83 -4.07 10.73
CA LYS A 115 -13.45 -3.37 11.87
C LYS A 115 -14.16 -2.09 11.46
N ARG A 116 -13.53 -1.27 10.61
CA ARG A 116 -14.15 -0.03 10.08
C ARG A 116 -15.41 -0.33 9.30
N ARG A 117 -15.35 -1.27 8.35
CA ARG A 117 -16.53 -1.68 7.57
C ARG A 117 -17.67 -2.23 8.44
N ALA A 118 -17.35 -2.97 9.49
CA ALA A 118 -18.35 -3.45 10.45
C ALA A 118 -18.99 -2.29 11.23
N ALA A 119 -18.21 -1.30 11.66
CA ALA A 119 -18.72 -0.11 12.33
C ALA A 119 -19.63 0.72 11.40
N ASP A 120 -19.24 0.93 10.15
CA ASP A 120 -20.05 1.64 9.15
C ASP A 120 -21.39 0.93 8.88
N CYS A 121 -21.38 -0.41 8.83
CA CYS A 121 -22.59 -1.22 8.72
C CYS A 121 -23.52 -1.03 9.93
N SER A 122 -22.97 -1.02 11.15
CA SER A 122 -23.76 -0.84 12.38
C SER A 122 -24.37 0.57 12.52
N LEU A 123 -23.71 1.60 11.98
CA LEU A 123 -24.24 2.98 11.98
C LEU A 123 -25.42 3.14 11.01
N GLN A 124 -25.41 2.42 9.87
CA GLN A 124 -26.54 2.43 8.93
C GLN A 124 -27.79 1.76 9.51
N GLU A 125 -27.65 0.72 10.34
CA GLU A 125 -28.80 0.07 10.97
C GLU A 125 -29.46 0.93 12.06
N GLN A 126 -28.70 1.79 12.75
CA GLN A 126 -29.23 2.71 13.78
C GLN A 126 -29.86 3.99 13.20
N GLY A 127 -29.57 4.31 11.93
CA GLY A 127 -30.10 5.49 11.24
C GLY A 127 -31.39 5.25 10.45
N LYS A 128 -31.99 4.05 10.52
CA LYS A 128 -33.26 3.77 9.85
C LYS A 128 -34.38 4.38 10.71
N PRO A 129 -35.05 5.47 10.28
CA PRO A 129 -36.20 5.96 11.02
C PRO A 129 -37.24 4.85 11.10
N ASP A 130 -37.78 4.63 12.30
CA ASP A 130 -38.93 3.75 12.51
C ASP A 130 -40.00 4.16 11.49
N ALA A 131 -40.33 3.24 10.59
CA ALA A 131 -41.44 3.40 9.67
C ALA A 131 -42.71 3.44 10.53
N ALA A 132 -43.06 4.64 10.97
CA ALA A 132 -44.27 4.92 11.71
C ALA A 132 -45.46 4.45 10.88
N ALA A 133 -46.14 3.44 11.40
CA ALA A 133 -47.44 3.00 10.94
C ALA A 133 -48.42 4.18 10.93
N SER A 134 -49.15 4.36 9.82
CA SER A 134 -50.44 5.05 9.84
C SER A 134 -51.29 4.69 8.62
N PRO A 135 -52.62 4.84 8.73
CA PRO A 135 -53.57 3.82 8.28
C PRO A 135 -54.23 4.13 6.92
N THR A 136 -54.78 3.05 6.36
CA THR A 136 -55.89 2.92 5.39
C THR A 136 -56.60 4.20 4.90
N GLY A 137 -56.73 4.30 3.57
CA GLY A 137 -57.93 4.80 2.90
C GLY A 137 -57.70 5.88 1.83
N GLY A 138 -58.13 5.63 0.59
CA GLY A 138 -58.31 6.71 -0.40
C GLY A 138 -58.14 6.29 -1.87
N THR A 139 -59.21 5.77 -2.46
CA THR A 139 -59.41 5.51 -3.89
C THR A 139 -59.34 6.81 -4.71
N GLY A 140 -58.72 6.80 -5.90
CA GLY A 140 -58.81 7.91 -6.86
C GLY A 140 -58.02 7.68 -8.14
N ASN A 141 -58.72 7.37 -9.24
CA ASN A 141 -58.19 7.23 -10.60
C ASN A 141 -57.73 8.58 -11.19
N GLY A 142 -56.70 8.55 -12.04
CA GLY A 142 -56.28 9.70 -12.83
C GLY A 142 -55.19 9.37 -13.85
N THR A 143 -55.60 9.00 -15.05
CA THR A 143 -54.79 8.81 -16.27
C THR A 143 -54.03 10.07 -16.68
N SER A 144 -52.74 9.98 -17.05
CA SER A 144 -52.17 10.64 -18.24
C SER A 144 -50.73 10.21 -18.51
N ILE A 145 -50.38 10.32 -19.79
CA ILE A 145 -49.26 9.73 -20.53
C ILE A 145 -48.09 10.73 -20.60
N GLY A 146 -46.84 10.26 -20.58
CA GLY A 146 -45.67 11.15 -20.73
C GLY A 146 -44.30 10.48 -20.83
N VAL A 147 -44.04 9.84 -21.98
CA VAL A 147 -42.78 9.65 -22.74
C VAL A 147 -41.41 9.95 -22.07
N GLY A 148 -40.50 8.96 -22.12
CA GLY A 148 -39.13 9.12 -22.66
C GLY A 148 -37.93 9.01 -21.69
N PRO A 149 -36.81 8.34 -22.06
CA PRO A 149 -35.87 7.74 -21.11
C PRO A 149 -34.55 8.52 -20.91
N GLY A 150 -33.90 8.31 -19.76
CA GLY A 150 -32.55 8.80 -19.47
C GLY A 150 -31.84 7.85 -18.52
N THR A 151 -30.73 7.29 -19.01
CA THR A 151 -29.97 6.13 -18.54
C THR A 151 -29.18 6.33 -17.25
N GLU A 152 -29.07 5.22 -16.51
CA GLU A 152 -28.19 4.94 -15.37
C GLU A 152 -26.70 5.13 -15.70
N THR A 153 -25.91 5.63 -14.74
CA THR A 153 -24.54 5.14 -14.52
C THR A 153 -24.17 5.27 -13.04
N GLY A 154 -24.19 4.15 -12.33
CA GLY A 154 -23.45 3.97 -11.08
C GLY A 154 -21.97 3.72 -11.39
N ILE A 155 -21.07 4.37 -10.65
CA ILE A 155 -19.62 4.12 -10.72
C ILE A 155 -19.20 3.60 -9.35
N GLY A 156 -19.11 2.29 -9.22
CA GLY A 156 -18.29 1.63 -8.20
C GLY A 156 -16.94 1.24 -8.82
N PRO A 157 -15.79 1.51 -8.17
CA PRO A 157 -14.52 1.01 -8.67
C PRO A 157 -14.37 -0.48 -8.39
N ASP A 158 -14.34 -1.20 -9.51
CA ASP A 158 -14.17 -2.62 -9.71
C ASP A 158 -12.87 -3.17 -9.13
N GLY A 159 -12.96 -4.35 -8.51
CA GLY A 159 -11.83 -5.10 -8.00
C GLY A 159 -11.27 -6.05 -9.05
N ASP A 160 -10.17 -5.67 -9.69
CA ASP A 160 -9.52 -6.55 -10.68
C ASP A 160 -8.66 -7.64 -10.00
N LYS A 161 -9.12 -8.88 -10.17
CA LYS A 161 -8.44 -10.12 -9.83
C LYS A 161 -7.95 -10.77 -11.14
N ARG A 162 -6.62 -10.97 -11.21
CA ARG A 162 -5.91 -12.08 -11.88
C ARG A 162 -5.95 -12.16 -13.41
N GLN A 163 -4.74 -12.33 -13.97
CA GLN A 163 -4.34 -13.37 -14.94
C GLN A 163 -2.79 -13.29 -14.96
N ARG A 164 -1.98 -14.25 -14.50
CA ARG A 164 -1.75 -15.63 -14.95
C ARG A 164 -1.81 -15.80 -16.47
N ARG A 165 -0.67 -15.57 -17.11
CA ARG A 165 -0.09 -16.40 -18.16
C ARG A 165 1.41 -16.53 -17.90
#